data_AF-A0AAQ3UNH7-F1
#
_entry.id   AF-A0AAQ3UNH7-F1
#
_cell.length_a   1.000
_cell.length_b   1.000
_cell.length_c   1.000
_cell.angle_alpha   90.00
_cell.angle_beta   90.00
_cell.angle_gamma   90.00
#
_symmetry.space_group_name_H-M   'P 1'
#
loop_
_entity.id
_entity.type
_entity.pdbx_description
1 polymer ?
#
loop_
_entity_poly.entity_id
_entity_poly.type
_entity_poly.pdbx_seq_one_letter_code
_entity_poly.pdbx_strand_id
1 'polypeptide(L)'
;MGSVDKTLFLLSRGGDTLIVQIYVDDIIFGGSSHALVSSFAEQMSREFEMSLMGELQFFLGLQIKQGLEGTFVHQAKYTRDILKKFNMGDSKPMTTPMSTNTALDADEDGEAVDQEEFRGMIGSLLYLTATRPDIQFAVCLCARYQASPRTSHRQAVKRIFRYLKFTPELGLWYSSGSSFSLRGFSNADHAGCRIDRKSTSGTCQLLGTSLISWSSRKQASVSLSTTEAEYIAAASCCSQLLWMKATLSDFGLRFGKIPLLVDSTSAISVAKNPVEGVDNALIKGEIESQWTGLIALLV
;
A
#
# COMPACT_ATOMS: atom_id res chain seq x y z
N MET A 1 8.78 -22.00 -11.41
CA MET A 1 9.38 -20.95 -10.56
C MET A 1 9.19 -19.62 -11.27
N GLY A 2 8.84 -18.56 -10.54
CA GLY A 2 8.63 -17.24 -11.11
C GLY A 2 9.90 -16.66 -11.74
N SER A 3 9.70 -15.89 -12.80
CA SER A 3 10.75 -15.15 -13.48
C SER A 3 11.18 -13.93 -12.67
N VAL A 4 10.23 -13.22 -12.05
CA VAL A 4 10.42 -12.05 -11.20
C VAL A 4 10.59 -12.46 -9.75
N ASP A 5 9.64 -13.23 -9.20
CA ASP A 5 9.74 -13.77 -7.83
C ASP A 5 10.21 -15.22 -7.86
N LYS A 6 11.45 -15.44 -7.39
CA LYS A 6 12.07 -16.78 -7.33
C LYS A 6 11.46 -17.67 -6.26
N THR A 7 10.68 -17.11 -5.34
CA THR A 7 10.02 -17.83 -4.26
C THR A 7 8.57 -18.21 -4.59
N LEU A 8 8.08 -17.80 -5.76
CA LEU A 8 6.79 -18.20 -6.32
C LEU A 8 6.93 -19.43 -7.22
N PHE A 9 6.09 -20.44 -6.99
CA PHE A 9 6.00 -21.65 -7.79
C PHE A 9 4.58 -21.84 -8.30
N LEU A 10 4.49 -22.17 -9.58
CA LEU A 10 3.25 -22.46 -10.28
C LEU A 10 3.33 -23.88 -10.83
N LEU A 11 2.33 -24.69 -10.52
CA LEU A 11 2.14 -26.01 -11.09
C LEU A 11 0.79 -26.02 -11.82
N SER A 12 0.81 -26.33 -13.11
CA SER A 12 -0.40 -26.54 -13.92
C SER A 12 -0.49 -28.00 -14.34
N ARG A 13 -1.57 -28.70 -13.95
CA ARG A 13 -1.78 -30.13 -14.24
C ARG A 13 -3.24 -30.37 -14.60
N GLY A 14 -3.50 -30.80 -15.84
CA GLY A 14 -4.85 -31.19 -16.27
C GLY A 14 -5.89 -30.07 -16.21
N GLY A 15 -5.48 -28.80 -16.35
CA GLY A 15 -6.33 -27.63 -16.19
C GLY A 15 -6.38 -27.09 -14.77
N ASP A 16 -5.97 -27.88 -13.77
CA ASP A 16 -5.82 -27.40 -12.41
C ASP A 16 -4.52 -26.63 -12.22
N THR A 17 -4.56 -25.64 -11.34
CA THR A 17 -3.41 -24.80 -10.98
C THR A 17 -3.19 -24.83 -9.48
N LEU A 18 -1.94 -25.00 -9.07
CA LEU A 18 -1.46 -24.83 -7.71
C LEU A 18 -0.43 -23.69 -7.71
N ILE A 19 -0.64 -22.75 -6.79
CA ILE A 19 0.23 -21.61 -6.54
C ILE A 19 0.85 -21.82 -5.17
N VAL A 20 2.16 -21.70 -5.08
CA VAL A 20 2.93 -21.85 -3.84
C VAL A 20 3.86 -20.65 -3.72
N GLN A 21 3.78 -19.95 -2.60
CA GLN A 21 4.66 -18.86 -2.21
C GLN A 21 5.43 -19.27 -0.96
N ILE A 22 6.75 -19.18 -1.02
CA ILE A 22 7.62 -19.48 0.12
C ILE A 22 8.11 -18.16 0.71
N TYR A 23 8.02 -18.02 2.03
CA TYR A 23 8.59 -16.91 2.78
C TYR A 23 9.36 -17.46 3.98
N VAL A 24 10.69 -17.52 3.88
CA VAL A 24 11.56 -18.10 4.91
C VAL A 24 11.06 -19.51 5.28
N ASP A 25 10.54 -19.70 6.50
CA ASP A 25 10.07 -20.99 7.02
C ASP A 25 8.55 -21.21 6.78
N ASP A 26 7.84 -20.18 6.31
CA ASP A 26 6.41 -20.24 6.05
C ASP A 26 6.11 -20.49 4.57
N ILE A 27 5.11 -21.33 4.30
CA ILE A 27 4.61 -21.58 2.94
C ILE A 27 3.12 -21.24 2.88
N ILE A 28 2.76 -20.32 1.99
CA ILE A 28 1.37 -20.16 1.56
C ILE A 28 1.19 -20.92 0.26
N PHE A 29 0.10 -21.67 0.16
CA PHE A 29 -0.28 -22.28 -1.09
C PHE A 29 -1.79 -22.32 -1.24
N GLY A 30 -2.24 -22.37 -2.48
CA GLY A 30 -3.64 -22.48 -2.85
C GLY A 30 -3.77 -23.05 -4.26
N GLY A 31 -4.89 -23.67 -4.57
CA GLY A 31 -5.10 -24.26 -5.88
C GLY A 31 -6.56 -24.33 -6.27
N SER A 32 -6.80 -24.58 -7.55
CA SER A 32 -8.15 -24.72 -8.13
C SER A 32 -8.85 -26.02 -7.72
N SER A 33 -8.11 -27.00 -7.19
CA SER A 33 -8.61 -28.32 -6.84
C SER A 33 -8.15 -28.72 -5.44
N HIS A 34 -9.10 -29.14 -4.61
CA HIS A 34 -8.82 -29.63 -3.26
C HIS A 34 -7.91 -30.87 -3.29
N ALA A 35 -8.05 -31.74 -4.28
CA ALA A 35 -7.19 -32.91 -4.41
C ALA A 35 -5.72 -32.53 -4.66
N LEU A 36 -5.50 -31.49 -5.47
CA LEU A 36 -4.15 -30.98 -5.75
C LEU A 36 -3.52 -30.31 -4.51
N VAL A 37 -4.31 -29.55 -3.77
CA VAL A 37 -3.90 -28.91 -2.50
C VAL A 37 -3.57 -29.96 -1.43
N SER A 38 -4.42 -30.96 -1.24
CA SER A 38 -4.20 -32.05 -0.28
C SER A 38 -2.97 -32.87 -0.64
N SER A 39 -2.82 -33.27 -1.90
CA SER A 39 -1.65 -34.03 -2.36
C SER A 39 -0.34 -33.26 -2.15
N PHE A 40 -0.34 -31.95 -2.36
CA PHE A 40 0.82 -31.11 -2.09
C PHE A 40 1.13 -31.03 -0.59
N ALA A 41 0.12 -30.80 0.24
CA ALA A 41 0.29 -30.72 1.70
C ALA A 41 0.85 -32.04 2.28
N GLU A 42 0.36 -33.19 1.82
CA GLU A 42 0.84 -34.51 2.23
C GLU A 42 2.30 -34.73 1.80
N GLN A 43 2.64 -34.36 0.56
CA GLN A 43 4.01 -34.47 0.07
C GLN A 43 4.97 -33.60 0.89
N MET A 44 4.61 -32.34 1.12
CA MET A 44 5.45 -31.42 1.89
C MET A 44 5.64 -31.87 3.34
N SER A 45 4.57 -32.35 4.00
CA SER A 45 4.65 -32.87 5.37
C SER A 45 5.44 -34.17 5.50
N ARG A 46 5.58 -34.94 4.40
CA ARG A 46 6.39 -36.17 4.38
C ARG A 46 7.87 -35.89 4.17
N GLU A 47 8.19 -34.95 3.27
CA GLU A 47 9.58 -34.62 2.93
C GLU A 47 10.22 -33.64 3.92
N PHE A 48 9.42 -32.82 4.60
CA PHE A 48 9.89 -31.77 5.51
C PHE A 48 9.19 -31.84 6.87
N GLU A 49 9.91 -31.49 7.93
CA GLU A 49 9.34 -31.32 9.27
C GLU A 49 8.48 -30.05 9.32
N MET A 50 7.22 -30.17 8.91
CA MET A 50 6.29 -29.05 8.89
C MET A 50 4.86 -29.46 9.25
N SER A 51 4.11 -28.48 9.76
CA SER A 51 2.72 -28.68 10.18
C SER A 51 1.77 -27.89 9.28
N LEU A 52 0.72 -28.55 8.78
CA LEU A 52 -0.35 -27.88 8.05
C LEU A 52 -1.20 -27.03 9.02
N MET A 53 -1.26 -25.72 8.78
CA MET A 53 -2.01 -24.78 9.63
C MET A 53 -3.49 -24.63 9.24
N GLY A 54 -3.96 -25.38 8.23
CA GLY A 54 -5.31 -25.31 7.72
C GLY A 54 -5.56 -24.06 6.87
N GLU A 55 -6.77 -23.51 6.96
CA GLU A 55 -7.14 -22.28 6.24
C GLU A 55 -6.30 -21.09 6.71
N LEU A 56 -5.80 -20.29 5.75
CA LEU A 56 -4.96 -19.12 6.03
C LEU A 56 -5.73 -18.08 6.86
N GLN A 57 -5.42 -18.00 8.15
CA GLN A 57 -6.00 -17.02 9.09
C GLN A 57 -5.02 -15.92 9.49
N PHE A 58 -3.72 -16.21 9.46
CA PHE A 58 -2.65 -15.28 9.83
C PHE A 58 -1.43 -15.50 8.95
N PHE A 59 -0.81 -14.41 8.48
CA PHE A 59 0.46 -14.46 7.76
C PHE A 59 1.24 -13.16 7.93
N LEU A 60 2.50 -13.22 8.35
CA LEU A 60 3.39 -12.05 8.53
C LEU A 60 2.75 -10.90 9.34
N GLY A 61 1.96 -11.26 10.35
CA GLY A 61 1.23 -10.32 11.22
C GLY A 61 -0.02 -9.68 10.60
N LEU A 62 -0.42 -10.14 9.41
CA LEU A 62 -1.72 -9.86 8.82
C LEU A 62 -2.75 -10.88 9.28
N GLN A 63 -3.98 -10.43 9.51
CA GLN A 63 -5.14 -11.27 9.80
C GLN A 63 -5.95 -11.43 8.53
N ILE A 64 -6.32 -12.67 8.21
CA ILE A 64 -7.04 -13.02 6.99
C ILE A 64 -8.36 -13.68 7.39
N LYS A 65 -9.46 -13.20 6.83
CA LYS A 65 -10.78 -13.85 6.90
C LYS A 65 -11.22 -14.17 5.47
N GLN A 66 -11.28 -15.46 5.17
CA GLN A 66 -11.72 -15.94 3.86
C GLN A 66 -13.22 -16.25 3.90
N GLY A 67 -13.89 -16.01 2.79
CA GLY A 67 -15.30 -16.30 2.62
C GLY A 67 -15.66 -16.43 1.14
N LEU A 68 -16.88 -16.87 0.87
CA LEU A 68 -17.34 -17.10 -0.51
C LEU A 68 -17.34 -15.82 -1.37
N GLU A 69 -17.66 -14.68 -0.75
CA GLU A 69 -17.74 -13.37 -1.41
C GLU A 69 -16.37 -12.69 -1.57
N GLY A 70 -15.33 -13.20 -0.91
CA GLY A 70 -14.00 -12.58 -0.93
C GLY A 70 -13.17 -12.83 0.32
N THR A 71 -12.00 -12.21 0.32
CA THR A 71 -11.02 -12.29 1.40
C THR A 71 -10.84 -10.91 2.04
N PHE A 72 -10.95 -10.84 3.37
CA PHE A 72 -10.69 -9.64 4.15
C PHE A 72 -9.31 -9.74 4.82
N VAL A 73 -8.45 -8.76 4.59
CA VAL A 73 -7.10 -8.68 5.18
C VAL A 73 -7.02 -7.45 6.07
N HIS A 74 -6.69 -7.64 7.34
CA HIS A 74 -6.67 -6.55 8.33
C HIS A 74 -5.63 -6.78 9.43
N GLN A 75 -5.41 -5.77 10.27
CA GLN A 75 -4.44 -5.83 11.39
C GLN A 75 -5.09 -5.36 12.71
N ALA A 76 -6.37 -5.69 12.94
CA ALA A 76 -7.14 -5.15 14.07
C ALA A 76 -6.56 -5.48 15.46
N LYS A 77 -6.00 -6.68 15.63
CA LYS A 77 -5.26 -7.07 16.84
C LYS A 77 -4.07 -6.15 17.04
N TYR A 78 -3.23 -5.98 16.01
CA TYR A 78 -2.07 -5.10 16.07
C TYR A 78 -2.48 -3.64 16.34
N THR A 79 -3.56 -3.16 15.72
CA THR A 79 -4.13 -1.83 15.99
C THR A 79 -4.46 -1.66 17.48
N ARG A 80 -5.12 -2.63 18.11
CA ARG A 80 -5.39 -2.59 19.56
C ARG A 80 -4.11 -2.64 20.39
N ASP A 81 -3.15 -3.46 20.00
CA ASP A 81 -1.89 -3.63 20.72
C ASP A 81 -1.07 -2.32 20.71
N ILE A 82 -0.97 -1.63 19.58
CA ILE A 82 -0.27 -0.33 19.51
C ILE A 82 -1.03 0.77 20.25
N LEU A 83 -2.37 0.76 20.24
CA LEU A 83 -3.16 1.69 21.04
C LEU A 83 -2.93 1.50 22.54
N LYS A 84 -2.81 0.25 23.00
CA LYS A 84 -2.46 -0.06 24.39
C LYS A 84 -1.01 0.35 24.70
N LYS A 85 -0.06 -0.01 23.82
CA LYS A 85 1.37 0.30 23.97
C LYS A 85 1.64 1.79 24.19
N PHE A 86 0.95 2.66 23.47
CA PHE A 86 1.13 4.12 23.55
C PHE A 86 0.08 4.83 24.41
N ASN A 87 -0.63 4.11 25.29
CA ASN A 87 -1.63 4.66 26.21
C ASN A 87 -2.74 5.48 25.50
N MET A 88 -3.16 5.03 24.33
CA MET A 88 -4.20 5.67 23.51
C MET A 88 -5.59 5.02 23.68
N GLY A 89 -5.70 3.99 24.53
CA GLY A 89 -6.94 3.24 24.80
C GLY A 89 -8.12 4.11 25.24
N ASP A 90 -7.89 5.12 26.09
CA ASP A 90 -8.93 6.02 26.63
C ASP A 90 -9.05 7.35 25.88
N SER A 91 -8.24 7.56 24.83
CA SER A 91 -8.25 8.80 24.06
C SER A 91 -9.59 9.05 23.36
N LYS A 92 -10.01 10.32 23.20
CA LYS A 92 -11.23 10.64 22.44
C LYS A 92 -11.04 10.26 20.96
N PRO A 93 -11.91 9.45 20.33
CA PRO A 93 -11.75 9.08 18.93
C PRO A 93 -11.77 10.30 17.98
N MET A 94 -11.14 10.16 16.83
CA MET A 94 -11.16 11.15 15.74
C MET A 94 -11.60 10.49 14.45
N THR A 95 -12.34 11.20 13.59
CA THR A 95 -12.87 10.66 12.33
C THR A 95 -11.90 10.75 11.16
N THR A 96 -10.79 11.50 11.30
CA THR A 96 -9.76 11.63 10.26
C THR A 96 -8.35 11.49 10.84
N PRO A 97 -7.40 10.90 10.10
CA PRO A 97 -6.02 10.73 10.56
C PRO A 97 -5.28 12.07 10.69
N MET A 98 -5.65 13.04 9.86
CA MET A 98 -5.06 14.37 9.81
C MET A 98 -6.15 15.43 9.58
N SER A 99 -5.95 16.66 10.06
CA SER A 99 -6.83 17.79 9.71
C SER A 99 -6.46 18.32 8.33
N THR A 100 -7.42 18.79 7.55
CA THR A 100 -7.18 19.44 6.24
C THR A 100 -6.32 20.69 6.35
N ASN A 101 -6.32 21.34 7.53
CA ASN A 101 -5.52 22.52 7.82
C ASN A 101 -4.22 22.18 8.57
N THR A 102 -3.83 20.88 8.65
CA THR A 102 -2.62 20.50 9.37
C THR A 102 -1.40 21.01 8.61
N ALA A 103 -0.71 21.96 9.23
CA ALA A 103 0.53 22.51 8.77
C ALA A 103 1.64 22.09 9.73
N LEU A 104 2.38 21.04 9.39
CA LEU A 104 3.59 20.69 10.13
C LEU A 104 4.77 21.42 9.50
N ASP A 105 5.56 22.08 10.32
CA ASP A 105 6.85 22.70 9.99
C ASP A 105 7.90 22.23 11.01
N ALA A 106 9.10 22.80 11.01
CA ALA A 106 10.17 22.35 11.91
C ALA A 106 9.85 22.56 13.40
N ASP A 107 8.95 23.50 13.73
CA ASP A 107 8.59 23.88 15.11
C ASP A 107 9.82 24.06 16.00
N GLU A 108 10.78 24.88 15.55
CA GLU A 108 12.11 25.02 16.17
C GLU A 108 12.04 25.48 17.64
N ASP A 109 11.07 26.36 17.93
CA ASP A 109 10.76 26.87 19.27
C ASP A 109 9.89 25.90 20.10
N GLY A 110 9.39 24.84 19.47
CA GLY A 110 8.56 23.83 20.12
C GLY A 110 9.34 22.98 21.13
N GLU A 111 8.63 22.52 22.15
CA GLU A 111 9.19 21.61 23.14
C GLU A 111 9.67 20.31 22.45
N ALA A 112 10.93 19.94 22.72
CA ALA A 112 11.52 18.73 22.18
C ALA A 112 10.79 17.48 22.71
N VAL A 113 10.65 16.48 21.85
CA VAL A 113 10.07 15.17 22.20
C VAL A 113 11.17 14.13 22.17
N ASP A 114 11.06 13.13 23.04
CA ASP A 114 11.97 11.99 23.05
C ASP A 114 12.00 11.29 21.69
N GLN A 115 13.20 11.12 21.14
CA GLN A 115 13.37 10.58 19.78
C GLN A 115 13.03 9.10 19.73
N GLU A 116 13.30 8.34 20.78
CA GLU A 116 13.02 6.91 20.84
C GLU A 116 11.52 6.64 20.92
N GLU A 117 10.80 7.36 21.78
CA GLU A 117 9.34 7.36 21.87
C GLU A 117 8.73 7.65 20.49
N PHE A 118 9.14 8.76 19.87
CA PHE A 118 8.58 9.21 18.59
C PHE A 118 8.86 8.21 17.46
N ARG A 119 10.10 7.71 17.34
CA ARG A 119 10.46 6.69 16.34
C ARG A 119 9.72 5.38 16.59
N GLY A 120 9.52 5.01 17.85
CA GLY A 120 8.70 3.85 18.23
C GLY A 120 7.25 3.99 17.75
N MET A 121 6.65 5.18 17.91
CA MET A 121 5.30 5.46 17.40
C MET A 121 5.25 5.39 15.87
N ILE A 122 6.18 6.05 15.18
CA ILE A 122 6.25 6.06 13.71
C ILE A 122 6.47 4.65 13.16
N GLY A 123 7.41 3.88 13.71
CA GLY A 123 7.67 2.51 13.27
C GLY A 123 6.45 1.60 13.42
N SER A 124 5.72 1.71 14.54
CA SER A 124 4.46 0.99 14.74
C SER A 124 3.39 1.37 13.73
N LEU A 125 3.27 2.65 13.39
CA LEU A 125 2.31 3.10 12.38
C LEU A 125 2.71 2.68 10.96
N LEU A 126 4.00 2.75 10.61
CA LEU A 126 4.52 2.29 9.32
C LEU A 126 4.22 0.81 9.09
N TYR A 127 4.36 -0.03 10.11
CA TYR A 127 3.98 -1.44 9.99
C TYR A 127 2.47 -1.63 9.73
N LEU A 128 1.62 -0.79 10.31
CA LEU A 128 0.17 -0.83 10.10
C LEU A 128 -0.26 -0.35 8.70
N THR A 129 0.56 0.48 8.04
CA THR A 129 0.24 0.97 6.68
C THR A 129 0.11 -0.14 5.65
N ALA A 130 0.58 -1.37 5.93
CA ALA A 130 0.41 -2.55 5.10
C ALA A 130 -1.06 -2.96 4.88
N THR A 131 -1.98 -2.57 5.76
CA THR A 131 -3.43 -2.76 5.60
C THR A 131 -4.24 -1.48 5.72
N ARG A 132 -3.56 -0.35 5.97
CA ARG A 132 -4.16 0.97 6.24
C ARG A 132 -3.61 2.04 5.29
N PRO A 133 -3.95 1.99 4.00
CA PRO A 133 -3.54 3.02 3.03
C PRO A 133 -4.06 4.42 3.41
N ASP A 134 -5.18 4.49 4.12
CA ASP A 134 -5.85 5.69 4.58
C ASP A 134 -5.03 6.52 5.59
N ILE A 135 -4.05 5.92 6.28
CA ILE A 135 -3.13 6.64 7.17
C ILE A 135 -1.76 6.90 6.53
N GLN A 136 -1.49 6.37 5.33
CA GLN A 136 -0.16 6.35 4.72
C GLN A 136 0.47 7.74 4.66
N PHE A 137 -0.24 8.71 4.09
CA PHE A 137 0.26 10.08 3.97
C PHE A 137 0.53 10.70 5.33
N ALA A 138 -0.43 10.62 6.27
CA ALA A 138 -0.32 11.21 7.59
C ALA A 138 0.91 10.67 8.35
N VAL A 139 1.15 9.36 8.26
CA VAL A 139 2.31 8.70 8.86
C VAL A 139 3.60 9.15 8.16
N CYS A 140 3.64 9.15 6.83
CA CYS A 140 4.82 9.56 6.05
C CYS A 140 5.18 11.03 6.28
N LEU A 141 4.19 11.92 6.44
CA LEU A 141 4.42 13.32 6.76
C LEU A 141 5.02 13.47 8.17
N CYS A 142 4.47 12.79 9.18
CA CYS A 142 4.99 12.85 10.54
C CYS A 142 6.40 12.24 10.65
N ALA A 143 6.70 11.18 9.89
CA ALA A 143 8.00 10.53 9.89
C ALA A 143 9.16 11.45 9.46
N ARG A 144 8.88 12.53 8.71
CA ARG A 144 9.89 13.52 8.28
C ARG A 144 10.59 14.19 9.47
N TYR A 145 9.94 14.22 10.63
CA TYR A 145 10.41 14.93 11.83
C TYR A 145 11.11 14.01 12.84
N GLN A 146 11.33 12.73 12.52
CA GLN A 146 11.88 11.74 13.45
C GLN A 146 13.31 12.02 13.95
N ALA A 147 14.04 12.90 13.28
CA ALA A 147 15.40 13.30 13.66
C ALA A 147 15.40 14.36 14.78
N SER A 148 14.37 15.21 14.83
CA SER A 148 14.21 16.27 15.84
C SER A 148 12.72 16.54 16.08
N PRO A 149 11.99 15.60 16.71
CA PRO A 149 10.55 15.71 16.89
C PRO A 149 10.21 16.75 17.98
N ARG A 150 9.01 17.33 17.85
CA ARG A 150 8.49 18.40 18.70
C ARG A 150 7.10 18.04 19.20
N THR A 151 6.61 18.76 20.20
CA THR A 151 5.28 18.48 20.77
C THR A 151 4.17 18.56 19.72
N SER A 152 4.24 19.48 18.75
CA SER A 152 3.32 19.55 17.60
C SER A 152 3.32 18.26 16.75
N HIS A 153 4.51 17.74 16.43
CA HIS A 153 4.69 16.46 15.72
C HIS A 153 4.07 15.30 16.48
N ARG A 154 4.35 15.19 17.79
CA ARG A 154 3.79 14.13 18.64
C ARG A 154 2.26 14.24 18.71
N GLN A 155 1.70 15.44 18.77
CA GLN A 155 0.25 15.64 18.73
C GLN A 155 -0.37 15.17 17.42
N ALA A 156 0.29 15.40 16.28
CA ALA A 156 -0.15 14.89 14.98
C ALA A 156 -0.15 13.35 14.95
N VAL A 157 0.91 12.71 15.47
CA VAL A 157 0.96 11.24 15.57
C VAL A 157 -0.12 10.70 16.52
N LYS A 158 -0.34 11.35 17.68
CA LYS A 158 -1.44 11.01 18.59
C LYS A 158 -2.81 11.13 17.93
N ARG A 159 -3.01 12.09 17.01
CA ARG A 159 -4.25 12.17 16.22
C ARG A 159 -4.45 10.92 15.36
N ILE A 160 -3.40 10.42 14.69
CA ILE A 160 -3.48 9.18 13.90
C ILE A 160 -3.94 8.03 14.78
N PHE A 161 -3.37 7.86 15.98
CA PHE A 161 -3.83 6.85 16.93
C PHE A 161 -5.30 7.04 17.35
N ARG A 162 -5.76 8.27 17.58
CA ARG A 162 -7.18 8.55 17.87
C ARG A 162 -8.11 8.16 16.72
N TYR A 163 -7.63 8.26 15.48
CA TYR A 163 -8.33 7.80 14.30
C TYR A 163 -8.35 6.27 14.18
N LEU A 164 -7.24 5.61 14.49
CA LEU A 164 -7.19 4.15 14.59
C LEU A 164 -8.15 3.60 15.65
N LYS A 165 -8.30 4.30 16.78
CA LYS A 165 -9.32 3.96 17.79
C LYS A 165 -10.74 4.08 17.24
N PHE A 166 -11.01 5.04 16.36
CA PHE A 166 -12.31 5.18 15.70
C PHE A 166 -12.55 4.08 14.66
N THR A 167 -11.49 3.56 14.03
CA THR A 167 -11.54 2.59 12.93
C THR A 167 -10.67 1.34 13.19
N PRO A 168 -10.89 0.59 14.29
CA PRO A 168 -9.96 -0.47 14.71
C PRO A 168 -10.00 -1.70 13.80
N GLU A 169 -11.14 -1.92 13.12
CA GLU A 169 -11.38 -3.08 12.25
C GLU A 169 -11.21 -2.77 10.77
N LEU A 170 -10.75 -1.57 10.39
CA LEU A 170 -10.56 -1.23 8.98
C LEU A 170 -9.43 -2.08 8.37
N GLY A 171 -9.64 -2.52 7.13
CA GLY A 171 -8.70 -3.33 6.37
C GLY A 171 -9.06 -3.37 4.89
N LEU A 172 -8.47 -4.30 4.16
CA LEU A 172 -8.60 -4.45 2.71
C LEU A 172 -9.58 -5.58 2.38
N TRP A 173 -10.48 -5.33 1.43
CA TRP A 173 -11.42 -6.31 0.93
C TRP A 173 -11.06 -6.71 -0.50
N TYR A 174 -10.89 -8.02 -0.71
CA TYR A 174 -10.62 -8.63 -2.00
C TYR A 174 -11.82 -9.47 -2.43
N SER A 175 -12.69 -8.90 -3.27
CA SER A 175 -13.92 -9.60 -3.70
C SER A 175 -13.62 -10.76 -4.65
N SER A 176 -14.28 -11.90 -4.46
CA SER A 176 -14.20 -13.06 -5.36
C SER A 176 -14.77 -12.78 -6.75
N GLY A 177 -15.70 -11.83 -6.88
CA GLY A 177 -16.27 -11.37 -8.15
C GLY A 177 -15.43 -10.31 -8.89
N SER A 178 -14.27 -9.91 -8.34
CA SER A 178 -13.43 -8.89 -8.96
C SER A 178 -12.79 -9.42 -10.26
N SER A 179 -12.83 -8.61 -11.32
CA SER A 179 -12.06 -8.90 -12.53
C SER A 179 -10.54 -8.80 -12.27
N PHE A 180 -9.74 -9.45 -13.11
CA PHE A 180 -8.29 -9.26 -13.12
C PHE A 180 -7.93 -8.17 -14.13
N SER A 181 -8.24 -6.90 -13.80
CA SER A 181 -7.84 -5.74 -14.60
C SER A 181 -6.88 -4.84 -13.84
N LEU A 182 -5.62 -4.79 -14.27
CA LEU A 182 -4.60 -3.96 -13.60
C LEU A 182 -4.74 -2.50 -14.05
N ARG A 183 -4.78 -1.57 -13.08
CA ARG A 183 -4.84 -0.12 -13.29
C ARG A 183 -4.04 0.60 -12.22
N GLY A 184 -3.50 1.77 -12.53
CA GLY A 184 -2.82 2.62 -11.53
C GLY A 184 -3.28 4.06 -11.60
N PHE A 185 -3.17 4.73 -10.47
CA PHE A 185 -3.50 6.14 -10.27
C PHE A 185 -2.29 6.84 -9.70
N SER A 186 -2.06 8.09 -10.12
CA SER A 186 -1.05 8.96 -9.55
C SER A 186 -1.60 10.35 -9.31
N ASN A 187 -1.08 11.01 -8.29
CA ASN A 187 -1.34 12.40 -7.94
C ASN A 187 -0.07 12.98 -7.29
N ALA A 188 0.09 14.29 -7.29
CA ALA A 188 1.16 14.97 -6.59
C ALA A 188 0.69 16.26 -5.89
N ASP A 189 1.03 16.40 -4.62
CA ASP A 189 0.94 17.69 -3.92
C ASP A 189 2.19 18.52 -4.22
N HIS A 190 2.06 19.51 -5.12
CA HIS A 190 3.17 20.37 -5.55
C HIS A 190 3.69 21.26 -4.41
N ALA A 191 4.99 21.16 -4.15
CA ALA A 191 5.66 21.95 -3.13
C ALA A 191 4.98 21.94 -1.74
N GLY A 192 4.31 20.84 -1.42
CA GLY A 192 3.59 20.64 -0.16
C GLY A 192 4.46 20.67 1.09
N CYS A 193 5.75 20.29 0.98
CA CYS A 193 6.63 20.34 2.12
C CYS A 193 7.00 21.79 2.48
N ARG A 194 6.63 22.23 3.68
CA ARG A 194 6.91 23.59 4.16
C ARG A 194 8.40 23.88 4.40
N ILE A 195 9.21 22.84 4.60
CA ILE A 195 10.64 22.99 4.87
C ILE A 195 11.43 23.20 3.57
N ASP A 196 11.34 22.26 2.65
CA ASP A 196 12.21 22.21 1.46
C ASP A 196 11.46 22.43 0.15
N ARG A 197 10.14 22.72 0.21
CA ARG A 197 9.26 22.91 -0.96
C ARG A 197 9.26 21.73 -1.93
N LYS A 198 9.65 20.53 -1.47
CA LYS A 198 9.51 19.31 -2.27
C LYS A 198 8.06 18.84 -2.28
N SER A 199 7.64 18.33 -3.42
CA SER A 199 6.31 17.78 -3.63
C SER A 199 6.16 16.41 -2.96
N THR A 200 4.92 15.96 -2.75
CA THR A 200 4.62 14.59 -2.32
C THR A 200 3.92 13.86 -3.47
N SER A 201 4.46 12.73 -3.91
CA SER A 201 3.82 11.84 -4.88
C SER A 201 2.99 10.78 -4.18
N GLY A 202 1.74 10.65 -4.59
CA GLY A 202 0.82 9.59 -4.17
C GLY A 202 0.54 8.66 -5.34
N THR A 203 0.55 7.36 -5.09
CA THR A 203 0.22 6.36 -6.12
C THR A 203 -0.64 5.27 -5.53
N CYS A 204 -1.60 4.74 -6.28
CA CYS A 204 -2.27 3.49 -5.92
C CYS A 204 -2.49 2.61 -7.15
N GLN A 205 -2.43 1.30 -6.96
CA GLN A 205 -2.61 0.31 -8.02
C GLN A 205 -3.66 -0.71 -7.62
N LEU A 206 -4.56 -0.98 -8.56
CA LEU A 206 -5.70 -1.85 -8.38
C LEU A 206 -5.65 -3.03 -9.34
N LEU A 207 -6.09 -4.18 -8.85
CA LEU A 207 -6.40 -5.36 -9.65
C LEU A 207 -7.90 -5.60 -9.57
N GLY A 208 -8.60 -5.26 -10.65
CA GLY A 208 -10.05 -5.15 -10.68
C GLY A 208 -10.55 -4.00 -9.81
N THR A 209 -11.28 -4.36 -8.76
CA THR A 209 -11.77 -3.43 -7.73
C THR A 209 -10.90 -3.45 -6.47
N SER A 210 -9.90 -4.32 -6.41
CA SER A 210 -9.08 -4.52 -5.22
C SER A 210 -7.83 -3.66 -5.23
N LEU A 211 -7.62 -2.89 -4.15
CA LEU A 211 -6.38 -2.16 -3.93
C LEU A 211 -5.27 -3.13 -3.51
N ILE A 212 -4.17 -3.18 -4.27
CA ILE A 212 -3.07 -4.13 -4.05
C ILE A 212 -1.71 -3.46 -3.85
N SER A 213 -1.57 -2.18 -4.17
CA SER A 213 -0.36 -1.41 -3.88
C SER A 213 -0.70 0.08 -3.74
N TRP A 214 0.03 0.77 -2.86
CA TRP A 214 -0.10 2.20 -2.63
C TRP A 214 1.22 2.78 -2.13
N SER A 215 1.41 4.08 -2.32
CA SER A 215 2.55 4.80 -1.77
C SER A 215 2.24 6.28 -1.59
N SER A 216 2.89 6.88 -0.60
CA SER A 216 3.01 8.33 -0.42
C SER A 216 4.48 8.65 -0.17
N ARG A 217 5.11 9.42 -1.07
CA ARG A 217 6.56 9.65 -1.04
C ARG A 217 6.89 11.11 -1.30
N LYS A 218 7.73 11.71 -0.45
CA LYS A 218 8.32 13.02 -0.75
C LYS A 218 9.26 12.86 -1.95
N GLN A 219 9.15 13.74 -2.94
CA GLN A 219 10.01 13.75 -4.11
C GLN A 219 11.46 14.06 -3.72
N ALA A 220 12.41 13.59 -4.54
CA ALA A 220 13.84 13.78 -4.28
C ALA A 220 14.29 15.22 -4.55
N SER A 221 13.77 15.83 -5.63
CA SER A 221 14.01 17.21 -6.05
C SER A 221 12.78 18.09 -5.85
N VAL A 222 13.00 19.41 -5.90
CA VAL A 222 11.92 20.40 -5.94
C VAL A 222 11.42 20.48 -7.37
N SER A 223 10.13 20.26 -7.58
CA SER A 223 9.49 20.45 -8.88
C SER A 223 9.24 21.95 -9.14
N LEU A 224 9.55 22.41 -10.35
CA LEU A 224 9.37 23.79 -10.77
C LEU A 224 7.92 24.11 -11.17
N SER A 225 7.10 23.09 -11.40
CA SER A 225 5.68 23.23 -11.74
C SER A 225 4.84 22.06 -11.24
N THR A 226 3.53 22.27 -11.10
CA THR A 226 2.59 21.17 -10.81
C THR A 226 2.66 20.09 -11.88
N THR A 227 2.84 20.47 -13.15
CA THR A 227 3.03 19.53 -14.27
C THR A 227 4.21 18.60 -14.05
N GLU A 228 5.35 19.13 -13.62
CA GLU A 228 6.55 18.33 -13.33
C GLU A 228 6.33 17.38 -12.14
N ALA A 229 5.71 17.88 -11.06
CA ALA A 229 5.43 17.06 -9.88
C ALA A 229 4.52 15.87 -10.23
N GLU A 230 3.47 16.13 -11.01
CA GLU A 230 2.54 15.11 -11.49
C GLU A 230 3.20 14.12 -12.44
N TYR A 231 4.07 14.60 -13.33
CA TYR A 231 4.83 13.74 -14.22
C TYR A 231 5.77 12.79 -13.45
N ILE A 232 6.44 13.27 -12.40
CA ILE A 232 7.28 12.44 -11.52
C ILE A 232 6.43 11.38 -10.78
N ALA A 233 5.24 11.74 -10.30
CA ALA A 233 4.31 10.80 -9.68
C ALA A 233 3.84 9.73 -10.68
N ALA A 234 3.48 10.15 -11.90
CA ALA A 234 3.06 9.27 -12.98
C ALA A 234 4.19 8.30 -13.40
N ALA A 235 5.43 8.77 -13.53
CA ALA A 235 6.59 7.95 -13.84
C ALA A 235 6.85 6.88 -12.76
N SER A 236 6.71 7.26 -11.49
CA SER A 236 6.82 6.33 -10.35
C SER A 236 5.71 5.28 -10.38
N CYS A 237 4.47 5.70 -10.64
CA CYS A 237 3.33 4.78 -10.77
C CYS A 237 3.49 3.84 -11.97
N CYS A 238 3.96 4.34 -13.11
CA CYS A 238 4.24 3.53 -14.30
C CYS A 238 5.28 2.44 -14.01
N SER A 239 6.37 2.80 -13.33
CA SER A 239 7.41 1.84 -12.93
C SER A 239 6.84 0.72 -12.06
N GLN A 240 5.98 1.08 -11.09
CA GLN A 240 5.29 0.10 -10.25
C GLN A 240 4.35 -0.80 -11.07
N LEU A 241 3.57 -0.25 -12.00
CA LEU A 241 2.68 -1.02 -12.88
C LEU A 241 3.45 -1.99 -13.80
N LEU A 242 4.60 -1.58 -14.32
CA LEU A 242 5.46 -2.45 -15.14
C LEU A 242 6.01 -3.61 -14.32
N TRP A 243 6.48 -3.34 -13.09
CA TRP A 243 6.90 -4.39 -12.17
C TRP A 243 5.74 -5.35 -11.86
N MET A 244 4.56 -4.83 -11.53
CA MET A 244 3.37 -5.65 -11.25
C MET A 244 2.92 -6.47 -12.46
N LYS A 245 3.00 -5.92 -13.67
CA LYS A 245 2.72 -6.66 -14.91
C LYS A 245 3.62 -7.88 -15.07
N ALA A 246 4.91 -7.70 -14.79
CA ALA A 246 5.88 -8.78 -14.84
C ALA A 246 5.60 -9.82 -13.75
N THR A 247 5.36 -9.39 -12.51
CA THR A 247 5.00 -10.29 -11.39
C THR A 247 3.74 -11.08 -11.68
N LEU A 248 2.66 -10.44 -12.15
CA LEU A 248 1.41 -11.12 -12.47
C LEU A 248 1.55 -12.10 -13.65
N SER A 249 2.54 -11.91 -14.51
CA SER A 249 2.85 -12.89 -15.57
C SER A 249 3.37 -14.20 -14.98
N ASP A 250 4.05 -14.17 -13.83
CA ASP A 250 4.46 -15.39 -13.10
C ASP A 250 3.26 -16.13 -12.50
N PHE A 251 2.15 -15.43 -12.22
CA PHE A 251 0.86 -16.02 -11.85
C PHE A 251 0.05 -16.52 -13.07
N GLY A 252 0.62 -16.46 -14.28
CA GLY A 252 -0.06 -16.84 -15.53
C GLY A 252 -1.01 -15.77 -16.08
N LEU A 253 -1.07 -14.59 -15.47
CA LEU A 253 -1.95 -13.50 -15.90
C LEU A 253 -1.20 -12.55 -16.86
N ARG A 254 -1.67 -12.48 -18.11
CA ARG A 254 -1.06 -11.62 -19.13
C ARG A 254 -1.88 -10.36 -19.36
N PHE A 255 -1.23 -9.22 -19.23
CA PHE A 255 -1.83 -7.91 -19.44
C PHE A 255 -1.26 -7.25 -20.69
N GLY A 256 -2.14 -6.66 -21.51
CA GLY A 256 -1.74 -5.83 -22.64
C GLY A 256 -1.27 -4.44 -22.18
N LYS A 257 -1.92 -3.40 -22.70
CA LYS A 257 -1.72 -2.02 -22.23
C LYS A 257 -2.43 -1.82 -20.89
N ILE A 258 -1.73 -1.26 -19.92
CA ILE A 258 -2.24 -0.99 -18.57
C ILE A 258 -2.63 0.48 -18.49
N PRO A 259 -3.86 0.81 -18.03
CA PRO A 259 -4.26 2.19 -17.77
C PRO A 259 -3.49 2.81 -16.60
N LEU A 260 -2.89 3.97 -16.85
CA LEU A 260 -2.38 4.89 -15.83
C LEU A 260 -3.26 6.13 -15.85
N LEU A 261 -3.87 6.43 -14.70
CA LEU A 261 -4.81 7.53 -14.53
C LEU A 261 -4.11 8.67 -13.78
N VAL A 262 -4.11 9.84 -14.41
CA VAL A 262 -3.50 11.07 -13.90
C VAL A 262 -4.55 12.17 -14.04
N ASP A 263 -4.65 13.08 -13.06
CA ASP A 263 -5.60 14.19 -13.10
C ASP A 263 -5.07 15.44 -13.85
N SER A 264 -3.75 15.55 -14.01
CA SER A 264 -3.10 16.65 -14.72
C SER A 264 -3.05 16.45 -16.24
N THR A 265 -3.90 17.18 -16.97
CA THR A 265 -3.93 17.21 -18.44
C THR A 265 -2.59 17.63 -19.05
N SER A 266 -1.87 18.54 -18.40
CA SER A 266 -0.54 18.98 -18.82
C SER A 266 0.49 17.86 -18.72
N ALA A 267 0.52 17.12 -17.59
CA ALA A 267 1.43 15.99 -17.42
C ALA A 267 1.11 14.85 -18.41
N ILE A 268 -0.18 14.60 -18.67
CA ILE A 268 -0.62 13.65 -19.71
C ILE A 268 -0.10 14.05 -21.09
N SER A 269 -0.16 15.34 -21.41
CA SER A 269 0.27 15.85 -22.72
C SER A 269 1.78 15.69 -22.91
N VAL A 270 2.57 15.97 -21.87
CA VAL A 270 4.03 15.73 -21.87
C VAL A 270 4.32 14.25 -22.09
N ALA A 271 3.67 13.37 -21.34
CA ALA A 271 3.92 11.93 -21.41
C ALA A 271 3.47 11.27 -22.73
N LYS A 272 2.53 11.87 -23.47
CA LYS A 272 2.07 11.40 -24.79
C LYS A 272 2.89 11.95 -25.95
N ASN A 273 3.82 12.88 -25.71
CA ASN A 273 4.58 13.49 -26.78
C ASN A 273 5.53 12.46 -27.44
N PRO A 274 5.36 12.13 -28.74
CA PRO A 274 6.10 11.05 -29.40
C PRO A 274 7.61 11.27 -29.52
N VAL A 275 8.12 12.44 -29.15
CA VAL A 275 9.56 12.74 -29.11
C VAL A 275 10.26 12.04 -27.92
N GLU A 276 9.53 11.57 -26.89
CA GLU A 276 10.11 11.01 -25.65
C GLU A 276 9.71 9.55 -25.29
N GLY A 277 9.09 8.79 -26.20
CA GLY A 277 9.14 7.32 -26.19
C GLY A 277 8.55 6.56 -24.98
N VAL A 278 7.28 6.77 -24.63
CA VAL A 278 6.58 5.94 -23.62
C VAL A 278 5.49 5.08 -24.26
N ASP A 279 5.88 3.95 -24.89
CA ASP A 279 4.96 3.09 -25.67
C ASP A 279 4.21 2.02 -24.84
N ASN A 280 4.44 1.93 -23.52
CA ASN A 280 4.00 0.79 -22.71
C ASN A 280 2.79 1.03 -21.79
N ALA A 281 2.33 2.28 -21.61
CA ALA A 281 1.19 2.61 -20.73
C ALA A 281 0.13 3.43 -21.47
N LEU A 282 -1.16 3.12 -21.28
CA LEU A 282 -2.24 3.97 -21.75
C LEU A 282 -2.54 5.02 -20.69
N ILE A 283 -2.11 6.26 -20.93
CA ILE A 283 -2.40 7.37 -20.03
C ILE A 283 -3.80 7.91 -20.34
N LYS A 284 -4.72 7.77 -19.37
CA LYS A 284 -6.12 8.23 -19.47
C LYS A 284 -6.38 9.31 -18.42
N GLY A 285 -7.21 10.29 -18.76
CA GLY A 285 -7.45 11.50 -17.96
C GLY A 285 -8.72 11.50 -17.14
N GLU A 286 -9.20 10.36 -16.65
CA GLU A 286 -10.46 10.32 -15.90
C GLU A 286 -10.37 9.32 -14.74
N ILE A 287 -10.33 9.85 -13.50
CA ILE A 287 -10.29 9.05 -12.26
C ILE A 287 -11.73 8.76 -11.83
N GLU A 288 -12.11 7.48 -11.70
CA GLU A 288 -13.42 7.08 -11.15
C GLU A 288 -13.64 7.68 -9.75
N SER A 289 -14.83 8.22 -9.46
CA SER A 289 -15.10 9.05 -8.27
C SER A 289 -14.93 8.36 -6.91
N GLN A 290 -14.92 7.03 -6.88
CA GLN A 290 -14.67 6.25 -5.66
C GLN A 290 -13.17 6.17 -5.30
N TRP A 291 -12.28 6.37 -6.27
CA TRP A 291 -10.82 6.25 -6.09
C TRP A 291 -10.10 7.61 -6.07
N THR A 292 -10.76 8.69 -6.53
CA THR A 292 -10.31 10.08 -6.29
C THR A 292 -10.11 10.35 -4.80
N GLY A 293 -11.00 9.83 -3.95
CA GLY A 293 -10.90 9.99 -2.49
C GLY A 293 -9.64 9.35 -1.91
N LEU A 294 -9.29 8.13 -2.35
CA LEU A 294 -8.12 7.42 -1.83
C LEU A 294 -6.82 8.03 -2.34
N ILE A 295 -6.71 8.36 -3.63
CA ILE A 295 -5.48 8.96 -4.17
C ILE A 295 -5.23 10.35 -3.57
N ALA A 296 -6.29 11.09 -3.23
CA ALA A 296 -6.20 12.35 -2.49
C ALA A 296 -5.73 12.16 -1.03
N LEU A 297 -5.99 11.00 -0.41
CA LEU A 297 -5.46 10.68 0.93
C LEU A 297 -3.97 10.29 0.91
N LEU A 298 -3.36 10.13 -0.27
CA LEU A 298 -1.96 9.73 -0.41
C LEU A 298 -1.00 10.90 -0.69
N VAL A 299 -1.51 12.14 -0.82
CA VAL A 299 -0.71 13.35 -1.06
C VAL A 299 -1.00 14.46 -0.08
#